data_AF-A0A938LUQ4-F1
#
_entry.id   AF-A0A938LUQ4-F1
#
_cell.length_a   1.000
_cell.length_b   1.000
_cell.length_c   1.000
_cell.angle_alpha   90.00
_cell.angle_beta   90.00
_cell.angle_gamma   90.00
#
_symmetry.space_group_name_H-M   'P 1'
#
loop_
_entity.id
_entity.type
_entity.pdbx_description
1 polymer ?
#
loop_
_entity_poly.entity_id
_entity_poly.type
_entity_poly.pdbx_seq_one_letter_code
_entity_poly.pdbx_strand_id
1 'polypeptide(L)'
;MGNFYTDNDDIRFLFRHLDLARLAEAFEEGFRFRKEFDYAPGDEAEAVRNYEMVLEALGELCADFIAPRAESVDRTGNQLNEDGTVARPEGIREAIEKLGQAEVMGFTLPHR
;
A
#
# COMPACT_ATOMS: atom_id res chain seq x y z
N MET A 1 1.60 -19.28 4.60
CA MET A 1 1.58 -17.82 4.66
C MET A 1 0.37 -17.36 3.88
N GLY A 2 -0.42 -16.43 4.41
CA GLY A 2 -1.53 -15.84 3.66
C GLY A 2 -1.08 -14.60 2.92
N ASN A 3 -1.78 -14.21 1.87
CA ASN A 3 -1.53 -12.96 1.18
C ASN A 3 -2.85 -12.38 0.67
N PHE A 4 -3.27 -11.26 1.24
CA PHE A 4 -4.58 -10.66 0.95
C PHE A 4 -4.71 -10.10 -0.47
N TYR A 5 -3.63 -10.05 -1.25
CA TYR A 5 -3.64 -9.73 -2.67
C TYR A 5 -3.66 -10.98 -3.54
N THR A 6 -2.70 -11.90 -3.40
CA THR A 6 -2.60 -13.07 -4.27
C THR A 6 -3.67 -14.12 -4.00
N ASP A 7 -4.20 -14.17 -2.76
CA ASP A 7 -5.29 -15.05 -2.37
C ASP A 7 -6.68 -14.43 -2.65
N ASN A 8 -6.72 -13.25 -3.29
CA ASN A 8 -7.96 -12.55 -3.65
C ASN A 8 -8.16 -12.54 -5.17
N ASP A 9 -8.93 -13.53 -5.65
CA ASP A 9 -9.21 -13.71 -7.07
C ASP A 9 -9.95 -12.52 -7.69
N ASP A 10 -10.81 -11.83 -6.94
CA ASP A 10 -11.60 -10.69 -7.44
C ASP A 10 -10.70 -9.48 -7.72
N ILE A 11 -9.78 -9.16 -6.80
CA ILE A 11 -8.80 -8.08 -7.02
C ILE A 11 -7.90 -8.45 -8.20
N ARG A 12 -7.39 -9.68 -8.24
CA ARG A 12 -6.53 -10.14 -9.35
C ARG A 12 -7.29 -10.17 -10.68
N PHE A 13 -8.59 -10.48 -10.67
CA PHE A 13 -9.45 -10.40 -11.85
C PHE A 13 -9.50 -8.97 -12.38
N LEU A 14 -9.74 -7.97 -11.54
CA LEU A 14 -9.75 -6.57 -11.97
C LEU A 14 -8.42 -6.16 -12.59
N PHE A 15 -7.29 -6.48 -11.95
CA PHE A 15 -5.95 -6.15 -12.45
C PHE A 15 -5.62 -6.82 -13.80
N ARG A 16 -6.15 -8.03 -14.06
CA ARG A 16 -5.97 -8.72 -15.36
C ARG A 16 -6.82 -8.13 -16.49
N HIS A 17 -7.92 -7.44 -16.18
CA HIS A 17 -8.87 -6.96 -17.20
C HIS A 17 -8.86 -5.44 -17.37
N LEU A 18 -8.23 -4.70 -16.44
CA LEU A 18 -7.95 -3.28 -16.61
C LEU A 18 -6.76 -3.08 -17.54
N ASP A 19 -6.84 -2.03 -18.37
CA ASP A 19 -5.71 -1.56 -19.17
C ASP A 19 -4.75 -0.75 -18.27
N LEU A 20 -4.02 -1.46 -17.40
CA LEU A 20 -3.09 -0.87 -16.45
C LEU A 20 -1.94 -0.14 -17.15
N ALA A 21 -1.56 -0.58 -18.34
CA ALA A 21 -0.50 0.05 -19.13
C ALA A 21 -0.90 1.47 -19.53
N ARG A 22 -2.10 1.63 -20.11
CA ARG A 22 -2.64 2.94 -20.46
C ARG A 22 -2.88 3.83 -19.24
N LEU A 23 -3.32 3.26 -18.12
CA LEU A 23 -3.46 4.02 -16.88
C LEU A 23 -2.09 4.50 -16.37
N ALA A 24 -1.08 3.63 -16.35
CA ALA A 24 0.27 3.98 -15.94
C ALA A 24 0.85 5.10 -16.81
N GLU A 25 0.69 5.03 -18.13
CA GLU A 25 1.13 6.09 -19.04
C GLU A 25 0.50 7.45 -18.68
N ALA A 26 -0.81 7.46 -18.38
CA ALA A 26 -1.54 8.67 -18.01
C ALA A 26 -1.10 9.24 -16.65
N PHE A 27 -0.90 8.39 -15.63
CA PHE A 27 -0.45 8.80 -14.30
C PHE A 27 1.00 9.28 -14.29
N GLU A 28 1.86 8.66 -15.10
CA GLU A 28 3.28 9.01 -15.21
C GLU A 28 3.57 10.11 -16.23
N GLU A 29 2.52 10.71 -16.81
CA GLU A 29 2.59 11.75 -17.84
C GLU A 29 3.55 11.36 -18.99
N GLY A 30 3.38 10.14 -19.51
CA GLY A 30 4.24 9.56 -20.54
C GLY A 30 5.65 9.23 -20.02
N PHE A 31 5.77 8.80 -18.75
CA PHE A 31 7.02 8.42 -18.09
C PHE A 31 8.10 9.51 -18.05
N ARG A 32 7.68 10.78 -18.17
CA ARG A 32 8.60 11.93 -18.17
C ARG A 32 9.40 12.04 -16.87
N PHE A 33 8.81 11.61 -15.76
CA PHE A 33 9.36 11.73 -14.41
C PHE A 33 10.60 10.87 -14.19
N ARG A 34 10.82 9.83 -15.02
CA ARG A 34 12.05 9.02 -14.99
C ARG A 34 13.34 9.85 -15.12
N LYS A 35 13.28 11.03 -15.74
CA LYS A 35 14.43 11.94 -15.89
C LYS A 35 14.71 12.77 -14.65
N GLU A 36 13.74 12.89 -13.75
CA GLU A 36 13.79 13.74 -12.56
C GLU A 36 13.88 12.93 -11.27
N PHE A 37 13.28 11.74 -11.24
CA PHE A 37 13.18 10.89 -10.06
C PHE A 37 13.66 9.47 -10.38
N ASP A 38 14.64 8.98 -9.61
CA ASP A 38 15.25 7.66 -9.83
C ASP A 38 14.29 6.48 -9.60
N TYR A 39 13.23 6.71 -8.82
CA TYR A 39 12.21 5.72 -8.49
C TYR A 39 11.00 5.73 -9.44
N ALA A 40 10.89 6.72 -10.33
CA ALA A 40 9.80 6.77 -11.30
C ALA A 40 10.00 5.68 -12.38
N PRO A 41 8.93 4.96 -12.79
CA PRO A 41 9.03 3.93 -13.82
C PRO A 41 9.44 4.54 -15.18
N GLY A 42 10.18 3.78 -15.98
CA GLY A 42 10.62 4.20 -17.32
C GLY A 42 9.66 3.84 -18.43
N ASP A 43 8.83 2.81 -18.23
CA ASP A 43 7.83 2.36 -19.19
C ASP A 43 6.62 1.69 -18.50
N GLU A 44 5.59 1.41 -19.31
CA GLU A 44 4.34 0.78 -18.86
C GLU A 44 4.58 -0.57 -18.20
N ALA A 45 5.49 -1.38 -18.75
CA ALA A 45 5.75 -2.71 -18.24
C ALA A 45 6.47 -2.65 -16.88
N GLU A 46 7.38 -1.71 -16.69
CA GLU A 46 8.03 -1.41 -15.41
C GLU A 46 7.02 -0.93 -14.38
N ALA A 47 6.14 0.02 -14.74
CA ALA A 47 5.09 0.49 -13.84
C ALA A 47 4.15 -0.63 -13.37
N VAL A 48 3.64 -1.44 -14.30
CA VAL A 48 2.72 -2.54 -13.98
C VAL A 48 3.42 -3.60 -13.11
N ARG A 49 4.67 -3.97 -13.40
CA ARG A 49 5.45 -4.88 -12.55
C ARG A 49 5.65 -4.31 -11.15
N ASN A 50 5.96 -3.02 -11.04
CA ASN A 50 6.11 -2.35 -9.75
C ASN A 50 4.81 -2.41 -8.94
N TYR A 51 3.65 -2.21 -9.57
CA TYR A 51 2.35 -2.34 -8.89
C TYR A 51 2.13 -3.77 -8.35
N GLU A 52 2.41 -4.80 -9.15
CA GLU A 52 2.28 -6.18 -8.69
C GLU A 52 3.21 -6.50 -7.52
N MET A 53 4.47 -6.07 -7.60
CA MET A 53 5.46 -6.27 -6.52
C MET A 53 5.03 -5.58 -5.21
N VAL A 54 4.57 -4.33 -5.29
CA VAL A 54 4.09 -3.59 -4.10
C VAL A 54 2.85 -4.25 -3.51
N LEU A 55 1.88 -4.65 -4.34
CA LEU A 55 0.65 -5.28 -3.87
C LEU A 55 0.89 -6.66 -3.27
N GLU A 56 1.83 -7.45 -3.81
CA GLU A 56 2.23 -8.73 -3.25
C GLU A 56 2.83 -8.53 -1.85
N ALA A 57 3.81 -7.63 -1.70
CA ALA A 57 4.42 -7.33 -0.41
C ALA A 57 3.41 -6.79 0.62
N LEU A 58 2.49 -5.92 0.19
CA LEU A 58 1.43 -5.40 1.05
C LEU A 58 0.41 -6.47 1.43
N GLY A 59 0.07 -7.37 0.51
CA GLY A 59 -0.85 -8.46 0.77
C GLY A 59 -0.32 -9.40 1.86
N GLU A 60 0.98 -9.70 1.85
CA GLU A 60 1.65 -10.48 2.90
C GLU A 60 1.67 -9.70 4.23
N LEU A 61 2.10 -8.43 4.22
CA LEU A 61 2.09 -7.59 5.43
C LEU A 61 0.70 -7.51 6.07
N CYS A 62 -0.34 -7.37 5.25
CA CYS A 62 -1.72 -7.35 5.71
C CYS A 62 -2.13 -8.68 6.36
N ALA A 63 -1.82 -9.81 5.72
CA ALA A 63 -2.22 -11.13 6.21
C ALA A 63 -1.47 -11.56 7.48
N ASP A 64 -0.16 -11.33 7.52
CA ASP A 64 0.71 -11.87 8.57
C ASP A 64 0.92 -10.91 9.74
N PHE A 65 0.88 -9.59 9.49
CA PHE A 65 1.14 -8.59 10.52
C PHE A 65 -0.11 -7.85 10.96
N ILE A 66 -0.89 -7.29 10.02
CA ILE A 66 -2.01 -6.41 10.37
C ILE A 66 -3.23 -7.22 10.83
N ALA A 67 -3.68 -8.21 10.07
CA ALA A 67 -4.90 -8.96 10.34
C ALA A 67 -4.90 -9.68 11.71
N PRO A 68 -3.83 -10.35 12.15
CA PRO A 68 -3.82 -11.02 13.46
C PRO A 68 -3.95 -10.06 14.65
N ARG A 69 -3.63 -8.78 14.46
CA ARG A 69 -3.74 -7.73 15.48
C ARG A 69 -5.11 -7.05 15.50
N ALA A 70 -5.97 -7.32 14.51
CA ALA A 70 -7.24 -6.61 14.36
C ALA A 70 -8.17 -6.80 15.58
N GLU A 71 -8.25 -8.02 16.12
CA GLU A 71 -9.09 -8.31 17.29
C GLU A 71 -8.62 -7.56 18.55
N SER A 72 -7.31 -7.55 18.82
CA SER A 72 -6.79 -6.85 20.01
C SER A 72 -6.94 -5.34 19.88
N VAL A 73 -6.73 -4.80 18.67
CA VAL A 73 -6.96 -3.39 18.36
C VAL A 73 -8.40 -2.98 18.65
N ASP A 74 -9.39 -3.78 18.22
CA ASP A 74 -10.80 -3.50 18.45
C ASP A 74 -11.16 -3.55 19.94
N ARG A 75 -10.66 -4.58 20.66
CA ARG A 75 -10.87 -4.71 22.11
C ARG A 75 -10.27 -3.58 22.93
N THR A 76 -9.08 -3.10 22.55
CA THR A 76 -8.40 -2.01 23.28
C THR A 76 -9.05 -0.66 22.99
N GLY A 77 -9.40 -0.39 21.74
CA GLY A 77 -9.93 0.90 21.31
C GLY A 77 -8.94 2.06 21.46
N ASN A 78 -9.40 3.27 21.14
CA ASN A 78 -8.62 4.50 21.34
C ASN A 78 -8.89 5.07 22.74
N GLN A 79 -7.87 5.71 23.33
CA GLN A 79 -7.98 6.37 24.63
C GLN A 79 -7.87 7.89 24.47
N LEU A 80 -8.82 8.64 25.03
CA LEU A 80 -8.73 10.10 25.17
C LEU A 80 -7.89 10.44 26.40
N ASN A 81 -6.83 11.20 26.20
CA ASN A 81 -5.91 11.65 27.24
C ASN A 81 -6.40 12.95 27.90
N GLU A 82 -5.87 13.26 29.09
CA GLU A 82 -6.24 14.46 29.86
C GLU A 82 -5.87 15.78 29.17
N ASP A 83 -4.83 15.76 28.32
CA ASP A 83 -4.40 16.90 27.50
C ASP A 83 -5.23 17.09 26.23
N GLY A 84 -6.26 16.26 26.02
CA GLY A 84 -7.13 16.27 24.85
C GLY A 84 -6.59 15.51 23.64
N THR A 85 -5.41 14.88 23.73
CA THR A 85 -4.88 14.02 22.66
C THR A 85 -5.50 12.62 22.68
N VAL A 86 -5.33 11.86 21.59
CA VAL A 86 -5.85 10.49 21.48
C VAL A 86 -4.68 9.52 21.34
N ALA A 87 -4.59 8.55 22.26
CA ALA A 87 -3.68 7.42 22.15
C ALA A 87 -4.33 6.30 21.33
N ARG A 88 -3.60 5.82 20.32
CA ARG A 88 -3.98 4.68 19.49
C ARG A 88 -3.60 3.37 20.18
N PRO A 89 -4.36 2.28 19.98
CA PRO A 89 -3.95 0.96 20.44
C PRO A 89 -2.63 0.54 19.78
N GLU A 90 -1.87 -0.28 20.48
CA GLU A 90 -0.52 -0.69 20.08
C GLU A 90 -0.47 -1.26 18.66
N GLY A 91 -1.41 -2.16 18.31
CA GLY A 91 -1.46 -2.77 16.99
C GLY A 91 -1.65 -1.77 15.84
N ILE A 92 -2.39 -0.66 16.06
CA ILE A 92 -2.51 0.39 15.04
C ILE A 92 -1.19 1.16 14.92
N ARG A 93 -0.56 1.51 16.05
CA ARG A 93 0.73 2.22 16.05
C ARG A 93 1.79 1.41 15.30
N GLU A 94 1.90 0.12 15.58
CA GLU A 94 2.83 -0.79 14.91
C GLU A 94 2.51 -0.94 13.41
N ALA A 95 1.23 -1.07 13.04
CA ALA A 95 0.83 -1.19 11.64
C ALA A 95 1.19 0.07 10.83
N ILE A 96 0.94 1.26 11.39
CA ILE A 96 1.32 2.53 10.77
C ILE A 96 2.85 2.61 10.60
N GLU A 97 3.62 2.20 11.62
CA GLU A 97 5.08 2.18 11.54
C GLU A 97 5.57 1.24 10.44
N LYS A 98 4.99 0.03 10.31
CA LYS A 98 5.35 -0.93 9.27
C LYS A 98 5.00 -0.46 7.87
N LEU A 99 3.83 0.14 7.69
CA LEU A 99 3.43 0.73 6.41
C LEU A 99 4.32 1.93 6.04
N GLY A 100 4.75 2.71 7.04
CA GLY A 100 5.75 3.77 6.85
C GLY A 100 7.11 3.23 6.42
N GLN A 101 7.59 2.15 7.06
CA GLN A 101 8.84 1.47 6.69
C GLN A 101 8.79 0.85 5.28
N ALA A 102 7.60 0.47 4.82
CA ALA A 102 7.38 -0.03 3.46
C ALA A 102 7.24 1.10 2.42
N GLU A 103 7.33 2.37 2.82
CA GLU A 103 7.23 3.56 1.95
C GLU A 103 5.92 3.68 1.15
N VAL A 104 4.85 3.02 1.60
CA VAL A 104 3.56 3.01 0.88
C VAL A 104 2.58 4.09 1.33
N MET A 105 2.91 4.88 2.37
CA MET A 105 1.96 5.85 2.94
C MET A 105 1.64 7.03 2.01
N GLY A 106 2.40 7.21 0.93
CA GLY A 106 2.24 8.28 -0.06
C GLY A 106 2.04 7.79 -1.49
N PHE A 107 1.72 6.51 -1.72
CA PHE A 107 1.75 5.91 -3.06
C PHE A 107 0.79 6.55 -4.09
N THR A 108 -0.24 7.28 -3.64
CA THR A 108 -1.18 8.01 -4.50
C THR A 108 -0.81 9.48 -4.69
N LEU A 109 0.24 9.96 -4.04
CA LEU A 109 0.69 11.34 -4.17
C LEU A 109 1.44 11.51 -5.50
N PRO A 110 1.30 12.69 -6.16
CA PRO A 110 2.13 13.01 -7.30
C PRO A 110 3.62 13.02 -6.91
N HIS A 111 4.49 12.81 -7.89
CA HIS A 111 5.95 12.99 -7.72
C HIS A 111 6.34 14.41 -7.28
N ARG A 112 5.44 15.39 -7.45
CA ARG A 112 5.64 16.82 -7.17
C ARG A 112 4.57 17.40 -6.27
#